data_AF-F8CRV4-F1
#
_entry.id   AF-F8CRV4-F1
#
_cell.length_a   1.000
_cell.length_b   1.000
_cell.length_c   1.000
_cell.angle_alpha   90.00
_cell.angle_beta   90.00
_cell.angle_gamma   90.00
#
_symmetry.space_group_name_H-M   'P 1'
#
loop_
_entity.id
_entity.type
_entity.pdbx_description
1 polymer ?
#
loop_
_entity_poly.entity_id
_entity_poly.type
_entity_poly.pdbx_seq_one_letter_code
_entity_poly.pdbx_strand_id
1 'polypeptide(L)'
;MTPVPYVPELHFEHIKSWLQHWDEVVTPDGLPQTGYVIPGKAAGFLYRTDSSLAMIENLVAAPGLSKEERNEAVDLIVAAICTESARLGFKILLGTTQLDAVVKRAEKHGFIYVDGGFHVIAKRLY
;
A
#
# COMPACT_ATOMS: atom_id res chain seq x y z
N MET A 1 -6.51 16.35 3.04
CA MET A 1 -5.99 15.69 1.81
C MET A 1 -6.93 14.56 1.46
N THR A 2 -7.21 14.30 0.17
CA THR A 2 -8.21 13.29 -0.22
C THR A 2 -7.58 12.25 -1.15
N PRO A 3 -7.61 10.97 -0.78
CA PRO A 3 -7.24 9.88 -1.69
C PRO A 3 -8.18 9.85 -2.91
N VAL A 4 -7.61 9.70 -4.09
CA VAL A 4 -8.33 9.45 -5.35
C VAL A 4 -7.96 8.07 -5.89
N PRO A 5 -8.82 7.42 -6.69
CA PRO A 5 -8.47 6.17 -7.34
C PRO A 5 -7.18 6.29 -8.17
N TYR A 6 -6.36 5.25 -8.13
CA TYR A 6 -5.20 5.13 -9.01
C TYR A 6 -5.65 5.03 -10.48
N VAL A 7 -5.03 5.83 -11.34
CA VAL A 7 -5.21 5.83 -12.79
C VAL A 7 -3.81 5.69 -13.38
N PRO A 8 -3.44 4.56 -14.01
CA PRO A 8 -2.08 4.29 -14.47
C PRO A 8 -1.50 5.42 -15.33
N GLU A 9 -2.27 5.92 -16.27
CA GLU A 9 -1.85 6.94 -17.24
C GLU A 9 -1.51 8.29 -16.57
N LEU A 10 -2.08 8.55 -15.39
CA LEU A 10 -1.88 9.80 -14.66
C LEU A 10 -0.85 9.67 -13.54
N HIS A 11 -0.75 8.50 -12.92
CA HIS A 11 -0.08 8.34 -11.63
C HIS A 11 1.16 7.46 -11.68
N PHE A 12 1.26 6.52 -12.63
CA PHE A 12 2.29 5.47 -12.60
C PHE A 12 3.71 6.01 -12.56
N GLU A 13 4.07 6.95 -13.44
CA GLU A 13 5.46 7.44 -13.51
C GLU A 13 5.90 8.16 -12.22
N HIS A 14 5.00 8.89 -11.55
CA HIS A 14 5.30 9.48 -10.24
C HIS A 14 5.51 8.40 -9.18
N ILE A 15 4.60 7.43 -9.08
CA ILE A 15 4.69 6.34 -8.09
C ILE A 15 5.96 5.51 -8.32
N LYS A 16 6.26 5.18 -9.58
CA LYS A 16 7.50 4.50 -9.97
C LYS A 16 8.72 5.26 -9.50
N SER A 17 8.78 6.58 -9.71
CA SER A 17 9.90 7.39 -9.21
C SER A 17 10.03 7.36 -7.68
N TRP A 18 8.92 7.29 -6.95
CA TRP A 18 8.93 7.20 -5.49
C TRP A 18 9.41 5.82 -5.02
N LEU A 19 8.99 4.74 -5.67
CA LEU A 19 9.43 3.37 -5.37
C LEU A 19 10.92 3.16 -5.70
N GLN A 20 11.39 3.74 -6.81
CA GLN A 20 12.81 3.72 -7.19
C GLN A 20 13.72 4.44 -6.17
N HIS A 21 13.20 5.42 -5.43
CA HIS A 21 13.94 6.05 -4.32
C HIS A 21 14.26 5.04 -3.20
N TRP A 22 13.52 3.94 -3.12
CA TRP A 22 13.66 2.87 -2.15
C TRP A 22 14.20 1.57 -2.77
N ASP A 23 14.85 1.66 -3.93
CA ASP A 23 15.39 0.53 -4.71
C ASP A 23 14.35 -0.51 -5.13
N GLU A 24 13.06 -0.14 -5.12
CA GLU A 24 11.98 -0.99 -5.57
C GLU A 24 11.73 -0.79 -7.08
N VAL A 25 11.82 -1.89 -7.83
CA VAL A 25 11.55 -1.91 -9.27
C VAL A 25 10.14 -2.40 -9.50
N VAL A 26 9.32 -1.56 -10.15
CA VAL A 26 7.95 -1.90 -10.52
C VAL A 26 7.70 -1.66 -12.00
N THR A 27 6.90 -2.52 -12.60
CA THR A 27 6.40 -2.40 -13.97
C THR A 27 4.92 -1.99 -13.94
N PRO A 28 4.37 -1.43 -15.04
CA PRO A 28 2.95 -1.04 -15.08
C PRO A 28 1.99 -2.19 -14.74
N ASP A 29 2.34 -3.41 -15.12
CA ASP A 29 1.61 -4.65 -14.84
C ASP A 29 1.93 -5.27 -13.47
N GLY A 30 2.97 -4.78 -12.78
CA GLY A 30 3.32 -5.20 -11.42
C GLY A 30 2.44 -4.57 -10.33
N LEU A 31 1.73 -3.47 -10.64
CA LEU A 31 0.80 -2.82 -9.72
C LEU A 31 -0.65 -3.25 -9.99
N PRO A 32 -1.45 -3.50 -8.94
CA PRO A 32 -2.88 -3.70 -9.07
C PRO A 32 -3.58 -2.51 -9.71
N GLN A 33 -4.67 -2.79 -10.42
CA GLN A 33 -5.59 -1.75 -10.93
C GLN A 33 -6.36 -1.07 -9.79
N THR A 34 -6.49 -1.73 -8.64
CA THR A 34 -7.15 -1.17 -7.46
C THR A 34 -6.09 -0.57 -6.53
N GLY A 35 -6.04 0.75 -6.49
CA GLY A 35 -5.17 1.50 -5.60
C GLY A 35 -5.69 2.91 -5.37
N TYR A 36 -5.07 3.62 -4.44
CA TYR A 36 -5.40 4.99 -4.11
C TYR A 36 -4.13 5.84 -4.11
N VAL A 37 -4.29 7.10 -4.49
CA VAL A 37 -3.22 8.09 -4.59
C VAL A 37 -3.67 9.39 -3.96
N ILE A 38 -2.80 10.03 -3.20
CA ILE A 38 -2.90 11.46 -2.90
C ILE A 38 -1.85 12.13 -3.81
N PRO A 39 -2.27 12.89 -4.84
CA PRO A 39 -1.35 13.43 -5.83
C PRO A 39 -0.18 14.20 -5.19
N GLY A 40 1.04 13.84 -5.58
CA GLY A 40 2.27 14.43 -5.06
C GLY A 40 2.66 14.00 -3.64
N LYS A 41 1.91 13.10 -2.98
CA LYS A 41 2.17 12.77 -1.57
C LYS A 41 2.29 11.29 -1.24
N ALA A 42 1.34 10.45 -1.60
CA ALA A 42 1.38 9.02 -1.24
C ALA A 42 0.54 8.16 -2.16
N ALA A 43 0.83 6.87 -2.20
CA ALA A 43 0.06 5.85 -2.91
C ALA A 43 0.08 4.51 -2.14
N GLY A 44 -0.86 3.64 -2.48
CA GLY A 44 -0.94 2.28 -1.95
C GLY A 44 -1.94 1.45 -2.74
N PHE A 45 -1.77 0.13 -2.72
CA PHE A 45 -2.47 -0.76 -3.63
C PHE A 45 -3.12 -1.95 -2.91
N LEU A 46 -4.29 -2.34 -3.44
CA LEU A 46 -5.05 -3.50 -2.99
C LEU A 46 -4.81 -4.67 -3.95
N TYR A 47 -4.05 -5.64 -3.49
CA TYR A 47 -3.84 -6.90 -4.18
C TYR A 47 -5.01 -7.82 -3.87
N ARG A 48 -5.86 -8.01 -4.88
CA ARG A 48 -7.03 -8.87 -4.79
C ARG A 48 -6.63 -10.31 -5.05
N THR A 49 -7.07 -11.22 -4.19
CA THR A 49 -6.99 -12.66 -4.47
C THR A 49 -8.36 -13.17 -4.94
N ASP A 50 -8.40 -14.42 -5.38
CA ASP A 50 -9.63 -15.17 -5.68
C ASP A 50 -10.28 -15.80 -4.43
N SER A 51 -9.81 -15.42 -3.23
CA SER A 51 -10.34 -15.84 -1.94
C SER A 51 -10.92 -14.66 -1.15
N SER A 52 -11.36 -14.89 0.09
CA SER A 52 -11.80 -13.81 0.99
C SER A 52 -10.66 -12.99 1.59
N LEU A 53 -9.40 -13.27 1.23
CA LEU A 53 -8.22 -12.52 1.64
C LEU A 53 -7.80 -11.54 0.56
N ALA A 54 -7.40 -10.34 0.95
CA ALA A 54 -6.69 -9.39 0.09
C ALA A 54 -5.42 -8.92 0.79
N MET A 55 -4.49 -8.31 0.04
CA MET A 55 -3.29 -7.71 0.60
C MET A 55 -3.23 -6.21 0.34
N ILE A 56 -2.74 -5.45 1.31
CA ILE A 56 -2.36 -4.05 1.17
C ILE A 56 -0.84 -3.98 1.06
N GLU A 57 -0.34 -3.60 -0.11
CA GLU A 57 1.09 -3.59 -0.42
C GLU A 57 1.44 -2.38 -1.30
N ASN A 58 2.75 -2.17 -1.52
CA ASN A 58 3.28 -1.01 -2.26
C ASN A 58 2.79 0.34 -1.71
N LEU A 59 2.73 0.46 -0.37
CA LEU A 59 2.49 1.72 0.32
C LEU A 59 3.74 2.60 0.24
N VAL A 60 3.66 3.70 -0.47
CA VAL A 60 4.81 4.59 -0.72
C VAL A 60 4.41 6.04 -0.56
N ALA A 61 5.32 6.85 -0.02
CA ALA A 61 5.17 8.30 0.07
C ALA A 61 6.23 9.01 -0.78
N ALA A 62 5.87 10.18 -1.31
CA ALA A 62 6.77 11.01 -2.07
C ALA A 62 8.00 11.42 -1.23
N PRO A 63 9.21 11.43 -1.82
CA PRO A 63 10.40 11.89 -1.12
C PRO A 63 10.29 13.38 -0.76
N GLY A 64 10.95 13.78 0.33
CA GLY A 64 11.00 15.18 0.76
C GLY A 64 9.80 15.66 1.61
N LEU A 65 8.79 14.81 1.83
CA LEU A 65 7.72 15.12 2.77
C LEU A 65 8.24 15.19 4.22
N SER A 66 7.66 16.11 5.00
CA SER A 66 7.82 16.09 6.45
C SER A 66 7.28 14.78 7.05
N LYS A 67 7.73 14.44 8.26
CA LYS A 67 7.27 13.22 8.95
C LYS A 67 5.76 13.24 9.17
N GLU A 68 5.22 14.40 9.52
CA GLU A 68 3.81 14.64 9.82
C GLU A 68 2.97 14.47 8.54
N GLU A 69 3.34 15.14 7.45
CA GLU A 69 2.63 15.02 6.17
C GLU A 69 2.69 13.61 5.60
N ARG A 70 3.85 12.96 5.67
CA ARG A 70 4.02 11.57 5.26
C ARG A 70 3.08 10.66 6.05
N ASN A 71 3.03 10.84 7.37
CA ASN A 71 2.20 10.00 8.22
C ASN A 71 0.71 10.20 7.90
N GLU A 72 0.25 11.44 7.79
CA GLU A 72 -1.15 11.73 7.48
C GLU A 72 -1.54 11.19 6.09
N ALA A 73 -0.69 11.39 5.08
CA ALA A 73 -0.96 10.93 3.72
C ALA A 73 -1.05 9.39 3.66
N VAL A 74 -0.12 8.68 4.29
CA VAL A 74 -0.15 7.20 4.33
C VAL A 74 -1.38 6.69 5.11
N ASP A 75 -1.75 7.30 6.23
CA ASP A 75 -2.94 6.89 7.00
C ASP A 75 -4.23 7.02 6.18
N LEU A 76 -4.35 8.09 5.40
CA LEU A 76 -5.49 8.31 4.50
C LEU A 76 -5.54 7.25 3.38
N ILE A 77 -4.39 6.86 2.81
CA ILE A 77 -4.32 5.77 1.83
C ILE A 77 -4.74 4.43 2.46
N VAL A 78 -4.22 4.10 3.64
CA VAL A 78 -4.58 2.86 4.35
C VAL A 78 -6.08 2.82 4.62
N ALA A 79 -6.67 3.91 5.12
CA ALA A 79 -8.10 4.01 5.37
C ALA A 79 -8.95 3.81 4.10
N ALA A 80 -8.53 4.38 2.96
CA ALA A 80 -9.20 4.19 1.68
C ALA A 80 -9.16 2.73 1.23
N ILE A 81 -8.01 2.06 1.38
CA ILE A 81 -7.86 0.64 1.03
C ILE A 81 -8.67 -0.26 1.96
N CYS A 82 -8.70 0.00 3.27
CA CYS A 82 -9.54 -0.73 4.22
C CYS A 82 -11.03 -0.62 3.84
N THR A 83 -11.48 0.59 3.54
CA THR A 83 -12.88 0.86 3.13
C THR A 83 -13.22 0.12 1.85
N GLU A 84 -12.34 0.17 0.85
CA GLU A 84 -12.53 -0.51 -0.42
C GLU A 84 -12.52 -2.03 -0.27
N SER A 85 -11.63 -2.56 0.57
CA SER A 85 -11.53 -4.01 0.84
C SER A 85 -12.83 -4.53 1.46
N ALA A 86 -13.39 -3.80 2.44
CA ALA A 86 -14.66 -4.12 3.06
C ALA A 86 -15.82 -4.02 2.06
N ARG A 87 -15.84 -2.97 1.23
CA ARG A 87 -16.86 -2.77 0.17
C ARG A 87 -16.87 -3.91 -0.84
N LEU A 88 -15.70 -4.44 -1.18
CA LEU A 88 -15.53 -5.57 -2.10
C LEU A 88 -15.81 -6.94 -1.45
N GLY A 89 -16.08 -6.99 -0.14
CA GLY A 89 -16.45 -8.21 0.58
C GLY A 89 -15.28 -9.07 1.05
N PHE A 90 -14.05 -8.56 1.03
CA PHE A 90 -12.92 -9.25 1.63
C PHE A 90 -13.09 -9.32 3.15
N LYS A 91 -12.75 -10.47 3.73
CA LYS A 91 -12.85 -10.73 5.18
C LYS A 91 -11.54 -10.48 5.92
N ILE A 92 -10.42 -10.57 5.20
CA ILE A 92 -9.07 -10.36 5.75
C ILE A 92 -8.32 -9.43 4.80
N LEU A 93 -7.75 -8.37 5.34
CA LEU A 93 -6.77 -7.52 4.66
C LEU A 93 -5.42 -7.73 5.34
N LEU A 94 -4.46 -8.30 4.63
CA LEU A 94 -3.13 -8.60 5.13
C LEU A 94 -2.12 -7.56 4.62
N GLY A 95 -1.19 -7.15 5.46
CA GLY A 95 0.01 -6.41 5.03
C GLY A 95 1.23 -7.00 5.72
N THR A 96 2.39 -6.91 5.06
CA THR A 96 3.64 -7.39 5.63
C THR A 96 4.62 -6.25 5.89
N THR A 97 5.36 -6.32 6.99
CA THR A 97 6.36 -5.31 7.34
C THR A 97 7.38 -5.85 8.34
N GLN A 98 8.60 -5.33 8.28
CA GLN A 98 9.64 -5.55 9.31
C GLN A 98 9.77 -4.34 10.25
N LEU A 99 8.98 -3.29 10.05
CA LEU A 99 9.09 -2.03 10.78
C LEU A 99 8.02 -1.94 11.86
N ASP A 100 8.43 -1.91 13.14
CA ASP A 100 7.53 -1.70 14.29
C ASP A 100 6.67 -0.44 14.15
N ALA A 101 7.21 0.61 13.53
CA ALA A 101 6.49 1.85 13.27
C ALA A 101 5.28 1.65 12.33
N VAL A 102 5.38 0.70 11.39
CA VAL A 102 4.28 0.33 10.49
C VAL A 102 3.27 -0.54 11.23
N VAL A 103 3.71 -1.46 12.09
CA VAL A 103 2.80 -2.25 12.96
C VAL A 103 1.94 -1.32 13.82
N LYS A 104 2.56 -0.39 14.54
CA LYS A 104 1.86 0.62 15.38
C LYS A 104 0.92 1.52 14.60
N ARG A 105 1.21 1.77 13.32
CA ARG A 105 0.30 2.50 12.42
C ARG A 105 -0.90 1.63 12.06
N ALA A 106 -0.66 0.40 11.62
CA ALA A 106 -1.69 -0.53 11.20
C ALA A 106 -2.71 -0.81 12.32
N GLU A 107 -2.25 -0.91 13.57
CA GLU A 107 -3.12 -1.06 14.75
C GLU A 107 -4.16 0.07 14.87
N LYS A 108 -3.84 1.31 14.47
CA LYS A 108 -4.80 2.43 14.45
C LYS A 108 -5.93 2.23 13.45
N HIS A 109 -5.72 1.39 12.45
CA HIS A 109 -6.70 1.00 11.44
C HIS A 109 -7.35 -0.36 11.74
N GLY A 110 -7.17 -0.89 12.95
CA GLY A 110 -7.79 -2.14 13.39
C GLY A 110 -7.08 -3.41 12.91
N PHE A 111 -5.88 -3.30 12.34
CA PHE A 111 -5.06 -4.47 12.08
C PHE A 111 -4.56 -5.05 13.41
N ILE A 112 -4.47 -6.38 13.47
CA ILE A 112 -3.84 -7.09 14.58
C ILE A 112 -2.47 -7.60 14.12
N TYR A 113 -1.45 -7.43 14.96
CA TYR A 113 -0.17 -8.08 14.72
C TYR A 113 -0.33 -9.59 14.94
N VAL A 114 0.00 -10.37 13.91
CA VAL A 114 -0.02 -11.83 13.98
C VAL A 114 1.44 -12.29 14.04
N ASP A 115 1.88 -12.62 15.25
CA ASP A 115 3.22 -13.16 15.49
C ASP A 115 3.37 -14.57 14.89
N GLY A 116 4.57 -14.94 14.44
CA GLY A 116 4.77 -16.28 13.87
C GLY A 116 6.07 -16.53 13.10
N GLY A 117 7.03 -15.60 13.10
CA GLY A 117 8.37 -15.86 12.53
C GLY A 117 8.36 -16.21 11.04
N PHE A 118 7.48 -15.59 10.25
CA PHE A 118 7.39 -15.85 8.81
C PHE A 118 8.46 -15.04 8.04
N HIS A 119 9.14 -15.71 7.11
CA HIS A 119 10.00 -15.06 6.13
C HIS A 119 9.26 -14.95 4.80
N VAL A 120 9.32 -13.78 4.16
CA VAL A 120 8.84 -13.60 2.79
C VAL A 120 9.91 -14.11 1.83
N ILE A 121 9.56 -15.05 0.95
CA ILE A 121 10.44 -15.58 -0.10
C ILE A 121 9.77 -15.39 -1.47
N ALA A 122 10.56 -15.08 -2.49
CA ALA A 122 10.07 -14.86 -3.84
C ALA A 122 10.95 -15.58 -4.87
N LYS A 123 10.32 -16.17 -5.89
CA LYS A 123 10.99 -16.69 -7.09
C LYS A 123 10.56 -15.83 -8.28
N ARG A 124 11.53 -15.22 -8.97
CA ARG A 124 11.27 -14.54 -10.25
C ARG A 124 10.93 -15.58 -11.30
N LEU A 125 9.82 -15.39 -12.01
CA LEU A 125 9.32 -16.33 -13.02
C LEU A 125 9.66 -15.91 -14.46
N TYR A 126 10.18 -14.69 -14.63
CA TYR A 126 10.59 -14.08 -15.88
C TYR A 126 11.83 -13.22 -15.64
#